data_AF-A0A7V5XZZ8-F1
#
_entry.id   AF-A0A7V5XZZ8-F1
#
_cell.length_a   1.000
_cell.length_b   1.000
_cell.length_c   1.000
_cell.angle_alpha   90.00
_cell.angle_beta   90.00
_cell.angle_gamma   90.00
#
_symmetry.space_group_name_H-M   'P 1'
#
loop_
_entity.id
_entity.type
_entity.pdbx_description
1 polymer ?
#
loop_
_entity_poly.entity_id
_entity_poly.type
_entity_poly.pdbx_seq_one_letter_code
_entity_poly.pdbx_strand_id
1 'polypeptide(L)'
;MLLIFLFLFNQPPPFGTVINQWRLNLAPYGGGVTWAKDNNSFYILTYNRNSHQARVYRFFPENPSLSYEIAYLNYPNLGDSLLDFFTGIAYNSTNRSLWHIQYLDFTLPAKCVAVKMNQIKADTFRFLGNPADTWQMAAIEYGIFGDFDFKNGIYYVPNQNSYSNWYLLDLEQKRVIGHRNLANLSWLAYFGFPNEKDTFWLLTSERNTNILKAYDTLGNLRRQASLPFTIIGGDIWEPENINPDSTVYIFLLSENPTNLYQVSLGLRWRDVLKIHDVAPCQIISPATVVDSATTIIPQIKIKNYGDFSESFPVYLNIGNFYFDTLFLNNLPPQRETILNFSSCPMHFRDSLLVITRTALTTDQYRQNDTLKKKIFVRVKDIGIDTLIVPETVHLGETLTFGVKIKNYGNSSSGSFTLRIYLDSLLFDQLTLSSLLPQEETLVTSSPWIAQPNSHTVTAILYLSGDMNPNNNQKQKYLLVVGIKEEEKKAIKEIFKIYEPTGRRLNSFKKKGIYFLKNNKSFKKIVIY
;
A
#
# COMPACT_ATOMS: atom_id res chain seq x y z
N MET A 1 22.67 -12.36 -9.48
CA MET A 1 21.99 -12.62 -10.77
C MET A 1 20.50 -12.99 -10.64
N LEU A 2 19.93 -13.06 -9.42
CA LEU A 2 18.50 -13.35 -9.21
C LEU A 2 17.58 -12.11 -9.10
N LEU A 3 18.15 -10.90 -8.99
CA LEU A 3 17.37 -9.65 -8.86
C LEU A 3 16.81 -9.10 -10.19
N ILE A 4 17.26 -9.64 -11.33
CA ILE A 4 16.85 -9.16 -12.67
C ILE A 4 15.54 -9.82 -13.14
N PHE A 5 15.15 -10.96 -12.56
CA PHE A 5 13.96 -11.70 -13.01
C PHE A 5 12.63 -11.21 -12.42
N LEU A 6 12.62 -10.43 -11.33
CA LEU A 6 11.38 -9.90 -10.73
C LEU A 6 10.87 -8.61 -11.40
N PHE A 7 11.67 -7.94 -12.23
CA PHE A 7 11.24 -6.73 -12.94
C PHE A 7 10.59 -6.99 -14.31
N LEU A 8 10.66 -8.22 -14.83
CA LEU A 8 10.16 -8.56 -16.17
C LEU A 8 8.66 -8.87 -16.24
N PHE A 9 7.99 -9.08 -15.10
CA PHE A 9 6.55 -9.44 -15.09
C PHE A 9 5.59 -8.25 -15.09
N ASN A 10 6.07 -7.01 -15.11
CA ASN A 10 5.19 -5.85 -15.03
C ASN A 10 5.13 -4.99 -16.29
N GLN A 11 5.90 -5.28 -17.34
CA GLN A 11 5.86 -4.47 -18.56
C GLN A 11 4.67 -4.87 -19.45
N PRO A 12 3.91 -3.91 -20.01
CA PRO A 12 2.84 -4.23 -20.96
C PRO A 12 3.43 -4.95 -22.19
N PRO A 13 2.69 -5.88 -22.83
CA PRO A 13 3.12 -6.48 -24.09
C PRO A 13 3.46 -5.41 -25.13
N PRO A 14 4.48 -5.57 -25.99
CA PRO A 14 4.89 -4.55 -26.96
C PRO A 14 3.75 -4.03 -27.84
N PHE A 15 3.88 -2.80 -28.33
CA PHE A 15 2.92 -2.20 -29.27
C PHE A 15 2.74 -3.09 -30.51
N GLY A 16 1.48 -3.37 -30.87
CA GLY A 16 1.12 -4.26 -31.99
C GLY A 16 1.09 -5.75 -31.65
N THR A 17 1.33 -6.15 -30.39
CA THR A 17 1.23 -7.55 -30.00
C THR A 17 -0.23 -7.99 -30.00
N VAL A 18 -0.56 -8.99 -30.82
CA VAL A 18 -1.88 -9.64 -30.80
C VAL A 18 -1.99 -10.51 -29.56
N ILE A 19 -3.00 -10.25 -28.74
CA ILE A 19 -3.26 -10.97 -27.49
C ILE A 19 -4.29 -12.05 -27.71
N ASN A 20 -5.38 -11.70 -28.40
CA ASN A 20 -6.50 -12.60 -28.68
C ASN A 20 -7.03 -12.35 -30.10
N GLN A 21 -7.68 -13.36 -30.66
CA GLN A 21 -8.32 -13.34 -31.97
C GLN A 21 -9.66 -14.07 -31.91
N TRP A 22 -10.68 -13.50 -32.56
CA TRP A 22 -12.00 -14.10 -32.69
C TRP A 22 -12.47 -14.04 -34.14
N ARG A 23 -12.98 -15.17 -34.64
CA ARG A 23 -13.56 -15.24 -35.97
C ARG A 23 -15.00 -14.77 -35.95
N LEU A 24 -15.31 -13.77 -36.76
CA LEU A 24 -16.65 -13.24 -36.94
C LEU A 24 -17.26 -13.87 -38.19
N ASN A 25 -18.37 -14.59 -38.05
CA ASN A 25 -19.10 -15.16 -39.20
C ASN A 25 -19.98 -14.08 -39.86
N LEU A 26 -19.36 -12.98 -40.29
CA LEU A 26 -20.04 -11.79 -40.83
C LEU A 26 -19.72 -11.59 -42.31
N ALA A 27 -20.54 -10.77 -42.99
CA ALA A 27 -20.29 -10.41 -44.39
C ALA A 27 -19.04 -9.49 -44.51
N PRO A 28 -18.20 -9.68 -45.54
CA PRO A 28 -16.79 -9.27 -45.48
C PRO A 28 -16.50 -7.81 -45.87
N TYR A 29 -17.47 -6.90 -46.01
CA TYR A 29 -17.21 -5.68 -46.78
C TYR A 29 -17.55 -4.35 -46.12
N GLY A 30 -16.53 -3.70 -45.55
CA GLY A 30 -16.65 -2.37 -44.97
C GLY A 30 -17.43 -2.36 -43.67
N GLY A 31 -17.02 -1.49 -42.77
CA GLY A 31 -17.58 -1.46 -41.43
C GLY A 31 -16.63 -0.90 -40.40
N GLY A 32 -17.20 -0.31 -39.37
CA GLY A 32 -16.48 0.29 -38.27
C GLY A 32 -16.68 -0.45 -36.95
N VAL A 33 -15.81 -0.16 -35.99
CA VAL A 33 -15.96 -0.60 -34.60
C VAL A 33 -16.16 0.63 -33.71
N THR A 34 -17.04 0.51 -32.72
CA THR A 34 -17.11 1.50 -31.63
C THR A 34 -17.30 0.84 -30.28
N TRP A 35 -16.66 1.37 -29.25
CA TRP A 35 -16.77 0.97 -27.86
C TRP A 35 -17.88 1.73 -27.13
N ALA A 36 -18.83 0.99 -26.56
CA ALA A 36 -19.86 1.52 -25.68
C ALA A 36 -19.53 1.16 -24.23
N LYS A 37 -18.82 2.08 -23.55
CA LYS A 37 -18.36 1.90 -22.17
C LYS A 37 -19.49 1.60 -21.18
N ASP A 38 -20.60 2.33 -21.29
CA ASP A 38 -21.81 2.16 -20.45
C ASP A 38 -22.51 0.80 -20.63
N ASN A 39 -22.31 0.16 -21.78
CA ASN A 39 -22.86 -1.16 -22.09
C ASN A 39 -21.82 -2.29 -21.98
N ASN A 40 -20.56 -1.97 -21.64
CA ASN A 40 -19.42 -2.89 -21.65
C ASN A 40 -19.38 -3.73 -22.94
N SER A 41 -19.54 -3.09 -24.11
CA SER A 41 -19.65 -3.81 -25.40
C SER A 41 -19.13 -3.01 -26.58
N PHE A 42 -18.64 -3.72 -27.59
CA PHE A 42 -18.35 -3.18 -28.91
C PHE A 42 -19.57 -3.31 -29.83
N TYR A 43 -19.75 -2.32 -30.70
CA TYR A 43 -20.67 -2.38 -31.83
C TYR A 43 -19.89 -2.40 -33.12
N ILE A 44 -20.24 -3.33 -34.00
CA ILE A 44 -19.57 -3.52 -35.29
C ILE A 44 -20.59 -3.30 -36.38
N LEU A 45 -20.37 -2.25 -37.18
CA LEU A 45 -21.08 -2.07 -38.44
C LEU A 45 -20.47 -3.01 -39.47
N THR A 46 -21.29 -3.68 -40.25
CA THR A 46 -20.84 -4.44 -41.43
C THR A 46 -21.71 -4.07 -42.61
N TYR A 47 -21.17 -4.15 -43.82
CA TYR A 47 -21.92 -3.96 -45.05
C TYR A 47 -21.72 -5.12 -46.01
N ASN A 48 -22.80 -5.56 -46.65
CA ASN A 48 -22.77 -6.55 -47.71
C ASN A 48 -23.06 -5.85 -49.03
N ARG A 49 -22.01 -5.68 -49.85
CA ARG A 49 -22.11 -5.06 -51.18
C ARG A 49 -23.07 -5.76 -52.13
N ASN A 50 -23.24 -7.07 -52.01
CA ASN A 50 -24.07 -7.85 -52.94
C ASN A 50 -25.56 -7.70 -52.63
N SER A 51 -25.90 -7.59 -51.34
CA SER A 51 -27.29 -7.43 -50.91
C SER A 51 -27.65 -5.99 -50.55
N HIS A 52 -26.69 -5.06 -50.61
CA HIS A 52 -26.80 -3.67 -50.14
C HIS A 52 -27.41 -3.56 -48.73
N GLN A 53 -27.04 -4.50 -47.85
CA GLN A 53 -27.50 -4.54 -46.46
C GLN A 53 -26.35 -4.18 -45.54
N ALA A 54 -26.56 -3.19 -44.69
CA ALA A 54 -25.69 -2.97 -43.53
C ALA A 54 -26.39 -3.44 -42.25
N ARG A 55 -25.58 -3.98 -41.34
CA ARG A 55 -26.02 -4.59 -40.08
C ARG A 55 -25.09 -4.18 -38.97
N VAL A 56 -25.64 -4.00 -37.77
CA VAL A 56 -24.85 -3.78 -36.55
C VAL A 56 -24.92 -5.00 -35.65
N TYR A 57 -23.75 -5.40 -35.17
CA TYR A 57 -23.57 -6.52 -34.26
C TYR A 57 -23.00 -6.04 -32.93
N ARG A 58 -23.42 -6.64 -31.83
CA ARG A 58 -22.87 -6.38 -30.50
C ARG A 58 -21.86 -7.48 -30.12
N PHE A 59 -20.80 -7.07 -29.43
CA PHE A 59 -19.73 -7.94 -28.94
C PHE A 59 -19.34 -7.58 -27.52
N PHE A 60 -19.08 -8.59 -26.68
CA PHE A 60 -18.54 -8.38 -25.34
C PHE A 60 -17.04 -8.67 -25.34
N PRO A 61 -16.18 -7.79 -24.81
CA PRO A 61 -14.73 -8.01 -24.81
C PRO A 61 -14.32 -9.24 -24.00
N GLU A 62 -15.07 -9.59 -22.95
CA GLU A 62 -14.85 -10.77 -22.12
C GLU A 62 -15.25 -12.07 -22.81
N ASN A 63 -16.19 -12.00 -23.75
CA ASN A 63 -16.62 -13.14 -24.56
C ASN A 63 -17.10 -12.72 -25.97
N PRO A 64 -16.17 -12.47 -26.90
CA PRO A 64 -16.52 -11.97 -28.24
C PRO A 64 -17.18 -13.02 -29.14
N SER A 65 -17.37 -14.25 -28.66
CA SER A 65 -18.11 -15.29 -29.40
C SER A 65 -19.62 -15.15 -29.31
N LEU A 66 -20.14 -14.32 -28.38
CA LEU A 66 -21.57 -14.02 -28.21
C LEU A 66 -22.03 -12.87 -29.11
N SER A 67 -21.81 -13.00 -30.42
CA SER A 67 -22.31 -12.03 -31.38
C SER A 67 -23.79 -12.28 -31.67
N TYR A 68 -24.63 -11.25 -31.54
CA TYR A 68 -25.96 -11.25 -32.11
C TYR A 68 -26.20 -9.95 -32.87
N GLU A 69 -26.94 -10.06 -33.96
CA GLU A 69 -27.39 -8.91 -34.74
C GLU A 69 -28.38 -8.12 -33.89
N ILE A 70 -28.11 -6.82 -33.72
CA ILE A 70 -28.90 -5.97 -32.83
C ILE A 70 -29.73 -4.94 -33.60
N ALA A 71 -29.32 -4.60 -34.82
CA ALA A 71 -30.02 -3.65 -35.65
C ALA A 71 -29.99 -4.12 -37.10
N TYR A 72 -31.19 -4.29 -37.65
CA TYR A 72 -31.40 -4.29 -39.08
C TYR A 72 -31.63 -2.85 -39.51
N LEU A 73 -30.76 -2.35 -40.37
CA LEU A 73 -30.93 -1.03 -40.93
C LEU A 73 -31.92 -1.13 -42.10
N ASN A 74 -33.22 -0.96 -41.81
CA ASN A 74 -34.23 -0.73 -42.84
C ASN A 74 -34.07 0.72 -43.34
N TYR A 75 -33.25 0.91 -44.37
CA TYR A 75 -32.83 2.24 -44.82
C TYR A 75 -33.88 2.94 -45.69
N PRO A 76 -34.06 4.27 -45.57
CA PRO A 76 -34.44 5.05 -46.74
C PRO A 76 -33.24 5.09 -47.69
N ASN A 77 -33.48 4.90 -48.99
CA ASN A 77 -32.51 5.31 -49.98
C ASN A 77 -32.36 6.84 -49.88
N LEU A 78 -31.25 7.32 -49.29
CA LEU A 78 -30.99 8.76 -49.13
C LEU A 78 -30.33 9.34 -50.40
N GLY A 79 -29.81 8.47 -51.28
CA GLY A 79 -29.34 8.78 -52.63
C GLY A 79 -30.33 8.31 -53.71
N ASP A 80 -29.88 8.32 -54.96
CA ASP A 80 -30.70 7.93 -56.12
C ASP A 80 -30.49 6.46 -56.55
N SER A 81 -29.55 5.72 -55.95
CA SER A 81 -29.16 4.37 -56.43
C SER A 81 -28.89 3.33 -55.34
N LEU A 82 -28.78 2.05 -55.74
CA LEU A 82 -28.30 0.94 -54.91
C LEU A 82 -26.80 1.08 -54.50
N LEU A 83 -26.12 2.19 -54.81
CA LEU A 83 -24.66 2.32 -54.69
C LEU A 83 -24.20 2.98 -53.38
N ASP A 84 -25.11 3.21 -52.44
CA ASP A 84 -24.75 3.80 -51.14
C ASP A 84 -23.78 2.91 -50.36
N PHE A 85 -22.75 3.54 -49.78
CA PHE A 85 -21.69 2.88 -49.03
C PHE A 85 -21.66 3.35 -47.58
N PHE A 86 -21.48 2.40 -46.65
CA PHE A 86 -21.52 2.66 -45.21
C PHE A 86 -20.12 2.56 -44.61
N THR A 87 -19.75 3.56 -43.82
CA THR A 87 -18.49 3.57 -43.09
C THR A 87 -18.65 4.25 -41.74
N GLY A 88 -17.77 3.88 -40.82
CA GLY A 88 -17.71 4.48 -39.51
C GLY A 88 -18.95 4.19 -38.68
N ILE A 89 -18.73 3.93 -37.41
CA ILE A 89 -19.79 3.84 -36.42
C ILE A 89 -19.28 4.51 -35.15
N ALA A 90 -20.16 5.22 -34.45
CA ALA A 90 -19.88 5.73 -33.12
C ALA A 90 -21.08 5.53 -32.21
N TYR A 91 -20.80 5.16 -30.96
CA TYR A 91 -21.82 5.08 -29.93
C TYR A 91 -21.81 6.34 -29.06
N ASN A 92 -22.94 7.04 -29.03
CA ASN A 92 -23.17 8.17 -28.14
C ASN A 92 -23.72 7.68 -26.81
N SER A 93 -22.89 7.71 -25.76
CA SER A 93 -23.28 7.26 -24.42
C SER A 93 -24.27 8.20 -23.72
N THR A 94 -24.34 9.48 -24.10
CA THR A 94 -25.23 10.47 -23.47
C THR A 94 -26.70 10.17 -23.74
N ASN A 95 -27.03 9.78 -24.97
CA ASN A 95 -28.41 9.49 -25.39
C ASN A 95 -28.60 8.07 -25.92
N ARG A 96 -27.58 7.20 -25.77
CA ARG A 96 -27.56 5.81 -26.20
C ARG A 96 -27.98 5.66 -27.67
N SER A 97 -27.41 6.47 -28.55
CA SER A 97 -27.64 6.37 -29.99
C SER A 97 -26.40 5.89 -30.72
N LEU A 98 -26.60 5.26 -31.88
CA LEU A 98 -25.51 4.93 -32.79
C LEU A 98 -25.53 5.91 -33.95
N TRP A 99 -24.39 6.48 -34.28
CA TRP A 99 -24.21 7.24 -35.49
C TRP A 99 -23.42 6.40 -36.49
N HIS A 100 -23.71 6.55 -37.78
CA HIS A 100 -22.85 6.03 -38.85
C HIS A 100 -22.75 7.05 -39.98
N ILE A 101 -21.77 6.88 -40.87
CA ILE A 101 -21.60 7.73 -42.04
C ILE A 101 -22.01 6.94 -43.29
N GLN A 102 -22.76 7.62 -44.16
CA GLN A 102 -23.25 7.10 -45.42
C GLN A 102 -22.74 7.96 -46.55
N TYR A 103 -22.21 7.30 -47.57
CA TYR A 103 -21.84 7.86 -48.85
C TYR A 103 -22.94 7.64 -49.85
N LEU A 104 -23.33 8.73 -50.51
CA LEU A 104 -24.35 8.67 -51.55
C LEU A 104 -23.72 8.39 -52.92
N ASP A 105 -24.23 7.37 -53.61
CA ASP A 105 -24.09 7.10 -55.05
C ASP A 105 -22.66 6.86 -55.62
N PHE A 106 -21.62 6.73 -54.79
CA PHE A 106 -20.23 6.41 -55.17
C PHE A 106 -19.57 7.33 -56.24
N THR A 107 -20.24 8.39 -56.70
CA THR A 107 -19.70 9.35 -57.66
C THR A 107 -18.78 10.32 -56.95
N LEU A 108 -17.54 10.47 -57.38
CA LEU A 108 -16.67 11.53 -56.88
C LEU A 108 -17.03 12.87 -57.56
N PRO A 109 -17.34 13.93 -56.79
CA PRO A 109 -17.35 13.99 -55.33
C PRO A 109 -18.66 13.49 -54.67
N ALA A 110 -18.55 12.54 -53.73
CA ALA A 110 -19.72 11.92 -53.09
C ALA A 110 -20.23 12.76 -51.92
N LYS A 111 -21.54 12.98 -51.86
CA LYS A 111 -22.20 13.60 -50.69
C LYS A 111 -22.14 12.63 -49.52
N CYS A 112 -21.72 13.12 -48.35
CA CYS A 112 -21.69 12.35 -47.11
C CYS A 112 -22.83 12.77 -46.18
N VAL A 113 -23.50 11.79 -45.59
CA VAL A 113 -24.58 11.99 -44.61
C VAL A 113 -24.24 11.24 -43.34
N ALA A 114 -24.25 11.94 -42.19
CA ALA A 114 -24.24 11.30 -40.89
C ALA A 114 -25.67 10.92 -40.52
N VAL A 115 -25.89 9.68 -40.09
CA VAL A 115 -27.20 9.12 -39.80
C VAL A 115 -27.24 8.60 -38.37
N LYS A 116 -28.25 9.02 -37.63
CA LYS A 116 -28.52 8.62 -36.24
C LYS A 116 -29.49 7.44 -36.23
N MET A 117 -29.10 6.39 -35.54
CA MET A 117 -29.98 5.30 -35.11
C MET A 117 -30.30 5.47 -33.62
N ASN A 118 -31.59 5.61 -33.34
CA ASN A 118 -32.08 5.75 -31.97
C ASN A 118 -32.33 4.36 -31.36
N GLN A 119 -31.96 4.18 -30.10
CA GLN A 119 -32.30 2.98 -29.34
C GLN A 119 -33.81 2.92 -29.11
N ILE A 120 -34.46 1.85 -29.58
CA ILE A 120 -35.91 1.68 -29.45
C ILE A 120 -36.30 0.67 -28.37
N LYS A 121 -35.45 -0.33 -28.09
CA LYS A 121 -35.67 -1.32 -27.02
C LYS A 121 -34.39 -2.13 -26.79
N ALA A 122 -33.90 -2.18 -25.54
CA ALA A 122 -32.66 -2.89 -25.21
C ALA A 122 -31.58 -2.55 -26.25
N ASP A 123 -30.92 -3.52 -26.88
CA ASP A 123 -29.90 -3.24 -27.88
C ASP A 123 -30.44 -2.99 -29.29
N THR A 124 -31.75 -2.91 -29.48
CA THR A 124 -32.32 -2.66 -30.80
C THR A 124 -32.27 -1.17 -31.13
N PHE A 125 -31.58 -0.85 -32.24
CA PHE A 125 -31.47 0.50 -32.78
C PHE A 125 -32.25 0.62 -34.10
N ARG A 126 -32.83 1.80 -34.35
CA ARG A 126 -33.58 2.07 -35.57
C ARG A 126 -33.39 3.52 -36.02
N PHE A 127 -33.25 3.71 -37.33
CA PHE A 127 -33.39 5.01 -37.96
C PHE A 127 -34.88 5.40 -38.01
N LEU A 128 -35.25 6.55 -37.45
CA LEU A 128 -36.65 6.94 -37.29
C LEU A 128 -37.19 7.80 -38.44
N GLY A 129 -36.36 8.24 -39.39
CA GLY A 129 -36.83 8.98 -40.56
C GLY A 129 -36.92 10.49 -40.38
N ASN A 130 -36.52 11.06 -39.24
CA ASN A 130 -36.71 12.49 -39.01
C ASN A 130 -35.55 13.31 -39.56
N PRO A 131 -35.77 14.57 -39.99
CA PRO A 131 -34.68 15.49 -40.34
C PRO A 131 -33.67 15.68 -39.21
N ALA A 132 -34.07 15.48 -37.94
CA ALA A 132 -33.18 15.51 -36.79
C ALA A 132 -32.15 14.36 -36.81
N ASP A 133 -32.49 13.21 -37.40
CA ASP A 133 -31.69 12.00 -37.42
C ASP A 133 -30.65 11.97 -38.57
N THR A 134 -30.64 12.98 -39.44
CA THR A 134 -29.66 13.08 -40.53
C THR A 134 -28.95 14.42 -40.54
N TRP A 135 -27.68 14.40 -40.94
CA TRP A 135 -26.91 15.61 -41.21
C TRP A 135 -26.13 15.45 -42.51
N GLN A 136 -26.48 16.25 -43.52
CA GLN A 136 -25.72 16.34 -44.75
C GLN A 136 -24.48 17.18 -44.51
N MET A 137 -23.31 16.54 -44.55
CA MET A 137 -22.03 17.15 -44.17
C MET A 137 -21.41 17.93 -45.33
N ALA A 138 -22.15 18.86 -45.93
CA ALA A 138 -21.68 19.65 -47.08
C ALA A 138 -20.50 20.60 -46.75
N ALA A 139 -20.28 20.89 -45.47
CA ALA A 139 -19.20 21.76 -44.99
C ALA A 139 -17.84 21.05 -44.84
N ILE A 140 -17.83 19.71 -44.93
CA ILE A 140 -16.60 18.91 -44.86
C ILE A 140 -16.29 18.55 -46.30
N GLU A 141 -15.14 19.01 -46.80
CA GLU A 141 -14.70 18.73 -48.16
C GLU A 141 -14.79 17.22 -48.46
N TYR A 142 -15.09 16.91 -49.71
CA TYR A 142 -15.60 15.62 -50.14
C TYR A 142 -14.84 14.40 -49.57
N GLY A 143 -15.60 13.49 -48.97
CA GLY A 143 -15.15 12.16 -48.59
C GLY A 143 -14.71 12.02 -47.14
N ILE A 144 -15.53 11.35 -46.32
CA ILE A 144 -15.18 10.94 -44.96
C ILE A 144 -15.05 9.41 -44.88
N PHE A 145 -13.83 8.89 -44.93
CA PHE A 145 -13.57 7.47 -44.70
C PHE A 145 -12.95 7.31 -43.33
N GLY A 146 -13.61 6.61 -42.41
CA GLY A 146 -12.99 6.23 -41.15
C GLY A 146 -13.97 5.92 -40.04
N ASP A 147 -13.45 5.26 -39.00
CA ASP A 147 -14.12 5.14 -37.72
C ASP A 147 -14.09 6.48 -36.99
N PHE A 148 -15.15 6.76 -36.26
CA PHE A 148 -15.26 7.99 -35.50
C PHE A 148 -15.58 7.61 -34.05
N ASP A 149 -14.77 8.11 -33.13
CA ASP A 149 -14.93 7.84 -31.70
C ASP A 149 -15.78 8.96 -31.08
N PHE A 150 -16.68 8.61 -30.16
CA PHE A 150 -17.43 9.57 -29.37
C PHE A 150 -16.74 9.74 -28.02
N LYS A 151 -16.02 10.86 -27.87
CA LYS A 151 -15.42 11.24 -26.58
C LYS A 151 -15.90 12.62 -26.19
N ASN A 152 -16.47 12.72 -24.99
CA ASN A 152 -16.88 14.00 -24.39
C ASN A 152 -17.82 14.84 -25.28
N GLY A 153 -18.72 14.20 -26.03
CA GLY A 153 -19.67 14.91 -26.89
C GLY A 153 -19.17 15.19 -28.31
N ILE A 154 -17.94 14.80 -28.65
CA ILE A 154 -17.28 15.16 -29.91
C ILE A 154 -16.95 13.91 -30.71
N TYR A 155 -17.19 13.97 -32.01
CA TYR A 155 -16.85 12.94 -32.98
C TYR A 155 -15.64 13.35 -33.82
N TYR A 156 -14.74 12.42 -34.07
CA TYR A 156 -13.48 12.65 -34.76
C TYR A 156 -13.48 12.00 -36.14
N VAL A 157 -13.17 12.78 -37.18
CA VAL A 157 -13.42 12.34 -38.55
C VAL A 157 -12.29 12.74 -39.51
N PRO A 158 -11.60 11.79 -40.17
CA PRO A 158 -10.59 12.09 -41.19
C PRO A 158 -11.23 12.45 -42.55
N ASN A 159 -10.54 13.29 -43.33
CA ASN A 159 -10.92 13.66 -44.71
C ASN A 159 -10.20 12.78 -45.73
N GLN A 160 -10.92 12.28 -46.73
CA GLN A 160 -10.44 11.44 -47.82
C GLN A 160 -9.55 12.18 -48.82
N ASN A 161 -9.88 13.44 -49.14
CA ASN A 161 -9.24 14.18 -50.24
C ASN A 161 -7.98 14.94 -49.83
N SER A 162 -7.90 15.29 -48.56
CA SER A 162 -6.69 15.83 -47.96
C SER A 162 -6.20 14.77 -46.97
N TYR A 163 -5.17 14.00 -47.32
CA TYR A 163 -4.40 13.08 -46.46
C TYR A 163 -3.75 13.76 -45.23
N SER A 164 -4.30 14.90 -44.83
CA SER A 164 -3.81 15.78 -43.80
C SER A 164 -4.91 16.38 -42.92
N ASN A 165 -6.19 16.42 -43.32
CA ASN A 165 -7.21 17.08 -42.48
C ASN A 165 -8.07 16.08 -41.71
N TRP A 166 -8.35 16.40 -40.45
CA TRP A 166 -9.40 15.77 -39.67
C TRP A 166 -10.24 16.83 -38.96
N TYR A 167 -11.50 16.51 -38.73
CA TYR A 167 -12.53 17.40 -38.20
C TYR A 167 -13.04 16.89 -36.86
N LEU A 168 -13.34 17.85 -35.98
CA LEU A 168 -14.11 17.64 -34.75
C LEU A 168 -15.55 18.02 -35.08
N LEU A 169 -16.46 17.06 -34.92
CA LEU A 169 -17.87 17.21 -35.23
C LEU A 169 -18.70 17.15 -33.96
N ASP A 170 -19.67 18.04 -33.88
CA ASP A 170 -20.81 17.90 -32.97
C ASP A 170 -21.99 17.43 -33.83
N LEU A 171 -22.24 16.12 -33.86
CA LEU A 171 -23.31 15.53 -34.68
C LEU A 171 -24.71 15.91 -34.17
N GLU A 172 -24.86 16.19 -32.88
CA GLU A 172 -26.15 16.59 -32.30
C GLU A 172 -26.49 18.04 -32.68
N GLN A 173 -25.49 18.93 -32.67
CA GLN A 173 -25.65 20.32 -33.12
C GLN A 173 -25.38 20.51 -34.62
N LYS A 174 -25.04 19.43 -35.33
CA LYS A 174 -24.84 19.39 -36.79
C LYS A 174 -23.85 20.43 -37.28
N ARG A 175 -22.71 20.53 -36.60
CA ARG A 175 -21.67 21.51 -36.92
C ARG A 175 -20.26 20.95 -36.77
N VAL A 176 -19.35 21.51 -37.55
CA VAL A 176 -17.92 21.35 -37.38
C VAL A 176 -17.49 22.31 -36.26
N ILE A 177 -16.92 21.79 -35.18
CA ILE A 177 -16.46 22.60 -34.04
C ILE A 177 -14.95 22.84 -34.08
N GLY A 178 -14.23 22.15 -34.94
CA GLY A 178 -12.80 22.36 -35.16
C GLY A 178 -12.25 21.47 -36.27
N HIS A 179 -11.03 21.75 -36.68
CA HIS A 179 -10.27 20.88 -37.58
C HIS A 179 -8.78 21.00 -37.25
N ARG A 180 -8.01 20.00 -37.63
CA ARG A 180 -6.55 20.08 -37.60
C ARG A 180 -5.96 19.47 -38.86
N ASN A 181 -4.82 20.03 -39.25
CA ASN A 181 -3.99 19.49 -40.31
C ASN A 181 -2.83 18.69 -39.69
N LEU A 182 -2.80 17.38 -39.89
CA LEU A 182 -1.70 16.48 -39.52
C LEU A 182 -1.20 15.78 -40.78
N ALA A 183 0.00 16.12 -41.24
CA ALA A 183 0.62 15.42 -42.36
C ALA A 183 0.74 13.91 -42.06
N ASN A 184 0.53 13.07 -43.08
CA ASN A 184 0.61 11.60 -43.02
C ASN A 184 -0.59 10.89 -42.36
N LEU A 185 -1.76 11.52 -42.37
CA LEU A 185 -3.01 10.86 -42.04
C LEU A 185 -3.43 9.91 -43.17
N SER A 186 -3.88 8.70 -42.80
CA SER A 186 -4.42 7.75 -43.76
C SER A 186 -5.94 7.57 -43.57
N TRP A 187 -6.59 6.91 -44.54
CA TRP A 187 -8.05 6.75 -44.61
C TRP A 187 -8.67 5.90 -43.48
N LEU A 188 -7.87 5.23 -42.64
CA LEU A 188 -8.40 4.63 -41.41
C LEU A 188 -7.65 5.27 -40.24
N ALA A 189 -8.35 6.15 -39.53
CA ALA A 189 -7.90 6.73 -38.29
C ALA A 189 -8.81 6.22 -37.17
N TYR A 190 -8.19 5.74 -36.11
CA TYR A 190 -8.82 5.35 -34.86
C TYR A 190 -8.33 6.35 -33.81
N PHE A 191 -9.27 6.95 -33.11
CA PHE A 191 -8.96 7.99 -32.15
C PHE A 191 -8.94 7.41 -30.74
N GLY A 192 -8.16 8.05 -29.88
CA GLY A 192 -8.24 7.85 -28.44
C GLY A 192 -8.03 9.16 -27.70
N PHE A 193 -8.03 9.05 -26.37
CA PHE A 193 -8.32 10.05 -25.33
C PHE A 193 -7.80 11.50 -25.58
N PRO A 194 -8.68 12.43 -26.00
CA PRO A 194 -8.29 13.79 -26.35
C PRO A 194 -8.42 14.86 -25.25
N ASN A 195 -8.66 14.51 -23.98
CA ASN A 195 -8.80 15.52 -22.91
C ASN A 195 -7.67 15.53 -21.86
N GLU A 196 -7.09 16.74 -21.75
CA GLU A 196 -6.34 17.36 -20.63
C GLU A 196 -4.81 17.39 -20.58
N LYS A 197 -4.04 16.65 -21.39
CA LYS A 197 -2.73 17.08 -21.95
C LYS A 197 -2.15 15.98 -22.83
N ASP A 198 -1.55 16.40 -23.95
CA ASP A 198 -0.72 15.65 -24.92
C ASP A 198 -0.19 14.28 -24.47
N THR A 199 -0.98 13.22 -24.58
CA THR A 199 -0.51 11.83 -24.73
C THR A 199 -1.68 10.88 -25.02
N PHE A 200 -2.42 11.11 -26.10
CA PHE A 200 -2.92 9.95 -26.82
C PHE A 200 -2.98 10.14 -28.34
N TRP A 201 -2.72 9.01 -28.99
CA TRP A 201 -2.16 8.90 -30.30
C TRP A 201 -3.25 8.75 -31.34
N LEU A 202 -3.13 9.49 -32.43
CA LEU A 202 -3.82 9.14 -33.65
C LEU A 202 -3.28 7.76 -34.06
N LEU A 203 -4.10 6.72 -33.91
CA LEU A 203 -3.79 5.40 -34.42
C LEU A 203 -4.28 5.38 -35.86
N THR A 204 -3.41 5.09 -36.80
CA THR A 204 -3.83 5.04 -38.20
C THR A 204 -3.17 3.89 -38.91
N SER A 205 -3.92 3.35 -39.87
CA SER A 205 -3.44 2.34 -40.79
C SER A 205 -3.96 2.72 -42.17
N GLU A 206 -3.09 2.70 -43.17
CA GLU A 206 -3.59 2.82 -44.54
C GLU A 206 -4.58 1.67 -44.79
N ARG A 207 -5.69 1.92 -45.49
CA ARG A 207 -6.72 0.90 -45.72
C ARG A 207 -6.08 -0.33 -46.34
N ASN A 208 -6.40 -1.50 -45.80
CA ASN A 208 -5.88 -2.79 -46.24
C ASN A 208 -4.36 -2.94 -46.11
N THR A 209 -3.72 -2.11 -45.29
CA THR A 209 -2.36 -2.37 -44.81
C THR A 209 -2.41 -3.15 -43.52
N ASN A 210 -1.30 -3.83 -43.26
CA ASN A 210 -1.07 -4.55 -42.02
C ASN A 210 -0.22 -3.72 -41.05
N ILE A 211 -0.13 -2.40 -41.22
CA ILE A 211 0.72 -1.55 -40.39
C ILE A 211 -0.16 -0.72 -39.46
N LEU A 212 -0.03 -0.96 -38.16
CA LEU A 212 -0.58 -0.09 -37.13
C LEU A 212 0.46 0.98 -36.81
N LYS A 213 0.10 2.25 -36.97
CA LYS A 213 0.96 3.39 -36.65
C LYS A 213 0.34 4.20 -35.51
N ALA A 214 1.17 4.75 -34.63
CA ALA A 214 0.78 5.69 -33.60
C ALA A 214 1.51 7.02 -33.85
N TYR A 215 0.74 8.12 -33.93
CA TYR A 215 1.25 9.50 -33.97
C TYR A 215 0.87 10.33 -32.73
N ASP A 216 1.71 11.28 -32.30
CA ASP A 216 1.35 12.18 -31.20
C ASP A 216 0.35 13.26 -31.65
N THR A 217 -0.07 14.11 -30.72
CA THR A 217 -1.01 15.23 -30.97
C THR A 217 -0.45 16.30 -31.91
N LEU A 218 0.86 16.27 -32.20
CA LEU A 218 1.53 17.13 -33.18
C LEU A 218 1.73 16.43 -34.53
N GLY A 219 1.33 15.16 -34.66
CA GLY A 219 1.46 14.38 -35.89
C GLY A 219 2.81 13.69 -36.09
N ASN A 220 3.64 13.58 -35.06
CA ASN A 220 4.91 12.84 -35.16
C ASN A 220 4.68 11.35 -34.90
N LEU A 221 5.15 10.48 -35.80
CA LEU A 221 5.14 9.03 -35.62
C LEU A 221 6.01 8.64 -34.42
N ARG A 222 5.51 7.83 -33.48
CA ARG A 222 6.36 7.28 -32.41
C ARG A 222 6.34 5.80 -32.21
N ARG A 223 5.32 5.10 -32.70
CA ARG A 223 5.31 3.64 -32.71
C ARG A 223 4.73 3.17 -34.03
N GLN A 224 5.25 2.05 -34.51
CA GLN A 224 4.66 1.32 -35.62
C GLN A 224 4.85 -0.17 -35.39
N ALA A 225 3.90 -0.97 -35.87
CA ALA A 225 3.98 -2.42 -35.82
C ALA A 225 3.32 -3.04 -37.05
N SER A 226 3.94 -4.09 -37.58
CA SER A 226 3.35 -4.94 -38.61
C SER A 226 2.51 -6.03 -37.96
N LEU A 227 1.25 -6.14 -38.38
CA LEU A 227 0.27 -7.10 -37.94
C LEU A 227 0.16 -8.25 -38.96
N PRO A 228 -0.35 -9.42 -38.55
CA PRO A 228 -0.54 -10.56 -39.45
C PRO A 228 -1.84 -10.47 -40.27
N PHE A 229 -2.55 -9.34 -40.24
CA PHE A 229 -3.82 -9.12 -40.91
C PHE A 229 -3.93 -7.68 -41.41
N THR A 230 -4.81 -7.46 -42.38
CA THR A 230 -5.18 -6.12 -42.85
C THR A 230 -6.20 -5.50 -41.92
N ILE A 231 -6.02 -4.21 -41.60
CA ILE A 231 -6.91 -3.49 -40.70
C ILE A 231 -7.99 -2.78 -41.53
N ILE A 232 -9.25 -2.88 -41.10
CA ILE A 232 -10.39 -2.17 -41.71
C ILE A 232 -11.21 -1.31 -40.75
N GLY A 233 -11.07 -1.54 -39.44
CA GLY A 233 -11.82 -0.84 -38.40
C GLY A 233 -11.18 -1.10 -37.02
N GLY A 234 -11.49 -0.28 -36.03
CA GLY A 234 -11.01 -0.52 -34.68
C GLY A 234 -11.33 0.57 -33.67
N ASP A 235 -11.39 0.18 -32.40
CA ASP A 235 -11.60 1.12 -31.30
C ASP A 235 -10.92 0.65 -30.01
N ILE A 236 -10.61 1.58 -29.12
CA ILE A 236 -9.92 1.33 -27.86
C ILE A 236 -10.94 0.87 -26.83
N TRP A 237 -10.63 -0.28 -26.22
CA TRP A 237 -11.41 -0.77 -25.10
C TRP A 237 -11.09 0.06 -23.85
N GLU A 238 -12.09 0.66 -23.22
CA GLU A 238 -11.95 1.38 -21.96
C GLU A 238 -12.82 0.72 -20.88
N PRO A 239 -12.24 -0.04 -19.93
CA PRO A 239 -13.03 -0.73 -18.90
C PRO A 239 -13.72 0.27 -17.96
N GLU A 240 -14.83 -0.16 -17.36
CA GLU A 240 -15.56 0.65 -16.36
C GLU A 240 -14.68 0.94 -15.13
N ASN A 241 -13.99 -0.09 -14.62
CA ASN A 241 -13.04 0.01 -13.52
C ASN A 241 -11.61 -0.14 -14.05
N ILE A 242 -10.97 0.99 -14.34
CA ILE A 242 -9.62 1.00 -14.90
C ILE A 242 -8.61 0.70 -13.78
N ASN A 243 -7.89 -0.42 -13.90
CA ASN A 243 -6.67 -0.62 -13.13
C ASN A 243 -5.52 0.16 -13.82
N PRO A 244 -4.90 1.17 -13.17
CA PRO A 244 -3.85 1.99 -13.79
C PRO A 244 -2.65 1.19 -14.28
N ASP A 245 -2.37 0.03 -13.69
CA ASP A 245 -1.26 -0.84 -14.08
C ASP A 245 -1.63 -1.86 -15.18
N SER A 246 -2.90 -1.95 -15.57
CA SER A 246 -3.33 -2.82 -16.68
C SER A 246 -2.99 -2.23 -18.05
N THR A 247 -2.84 -3.11 -19.04
CA THR A 247 -2.46 -2.73 -20.41
C THR A 247 -3.63 -2.09 -21.17
N VAL A 248 -3.33 -1.08 -21.98
CA VAL A 248 -4.29 -0.48 -22.92
C VAL A 248 -4.37 -1.34 -24.18
N TYR A 249 -5.59 -1.73 -24.55
CA TYR A 249 -5.86 -2.56 -25.72
C TYR A 249 -6.71 -1.83 -26.74
N ILE A 250 -6.38 -2.04 -28.02
CA ILE A 250 -7.24 -1.71 -29.15
C ILE A 250 -7.85 -2.99 -29.72
N PHE A 251 -9.10 -2.94 -30.12
CA PHE A 251 -9.77 -4.03 -30.82
C PHE A 251 -9.84 -3.68 -32.32
N LEU A 252 -9.20 -4.49 -33.16
CA LEU A 252 -9.05 -4.25 -34.59
C LEU A 252 -9.83 -5.29 -35.41
N LEU A 253 -10.49 -4.84 -36.48
CA LEU A 253 -11.19 -5.67 -37.46
C LEU A 253 -10.32 -5.95 -38.69
N SER A 254 -10.47 -7.15 -39.25
CA SER A 254 -9.94 -7.52 -40.59
C SER A 254 -11.03 -7.82 -41.61
N GLU A 255 -10.73 -7.68 -42.90
CA GLU A 255 -11.70 -7.84 -44.01
C GLU A 255 -11.91 -9.32 -44.40
N ASN A 256 -10.85 -10.14 -44.46
CA ASN A 256 -10.93 -11.51 -45.01
C ASN A 256 -9.93 -12.50 -44.36
N PRO A 257 -10.38 -13.46 -43.54
CA PRO A 257 -11.72 -13.55 -42.96
C PRO A 257 -11.99 -12.38 -42.01
N THR A 258 -13.27 -12.09 -41.76
CA THR A 258 -13.65 -11.08 -40.77
C THR A 258 -13.31 -11.59 -39.37
N ASN A 259 -12.30 -11.00 -38.76
CA ASN A 259 -11.86 -11.33 -37.42
C ASN A 259 -11.78 -10.05 -36.58
N LEU A 260 -12.00 -10.20 -35.28
CA LEU A 260 -11.68 -9.20 -34.28
C LEU A 260 -10.40 -9.61 -33.57
N TYR A 261 -9.46 -8.68 -33.41
CA TYR A 261 -8.20 -8.90 -32.72
C TYR A 261 -8.05 -7.94 -31.56
N GLN A 262 -7.73 -8.46 -30.38
CA GLN A 262 -7.28 -7.63 -29.27
C GLN A 262 -5.78 -7.42 -29.40
N VAL A 263 -5.35 -6.17 -29.54
CA VAL A 263 -3.95 -5.81 -29.78
C VAL A 263 -3.46 -4.86 -28.68
N SER A 264 -2.28 -5.16 -28.13
CA SER A 264 -1.62 -4.31 -27.13
C SER A 264 -1.10 -3.02 -27.76
N LEU A 265 -1.29 -1.90 -27.06
CA LEU A 265 -0.65 -0.64 -27.41
C LEU A 265 0.72 -0.44 -26.73
N GLY A 266 1.18 -1.41 -25.93
CA GLY A 266 2.43 -1.28 -25.16
C GLY A 266 2.40 -0.09 -24.21
N LEU A 267 1.23 0.22 -23.67
CA LEU A 267 0.96 1.30 -22.72
C LEU A 267 0.18 0.72 -21.56
N ARG A 268 0.37 1.28 -20.37
CA ARG A 268 -0.53 1.09 -19.23
C ARG A 268 -1.54 2.23 -19.17
N TRP A 269 -2.66 2.01 -18.49
CA TRP A 269 -3.65 3.07 -18.30
C TRP A 269 -3.11 4.29 -17.56
N ARG A 270 -2.17 4.10 -16.62
CA ARG A 270 -1.48 5.21 -15.96
C ARG A 270 -0.58 6.05 -16.88
N ASP A 271 -0.23 5.53 -18.05
CA ASP A 271 0.58 6.27 -19.03
C ASP A 271 -0.27 7.18 -19.92
N VAL A 272 -1.60 7.00 -19.90
CA VAL A 272 -2.54 7.68 -20.80
C VAL A 272 -3.66 8.43 -20.07
N LEU A 273 -3.95 8.05 -18.82
CA LEU A 273 -4.88 8.76 -17.96
C LEU A 273 -4.09 9.69 -17.05
N LYS A 274 -4.57 10.92 -16.92
CA LYS A 274 -4.23 11.69 -15.73
C LYS A 274 -4.99 11.12 -14.55
N ILE A 275 -4.27 10.75 -13.51
CA ILE A 275 -4.87 10.17 -12.30
C ILE A 275 -4.67 11.11 -11.11
N HIS A 276 -5.66 11.13 -10.24
CA HIS A 276 -5.59 11.61 -8.87
C HIS A 276 -5.20 10.39 -8.02
N ASP A 277 -4.03 10.43 -7.39
CA ASP A 277 -3.52 9.34 -6.57
C ASP A 277 -2.61 9.90 -5.48
N VAL A 278 -3.01 9.76 -4.23
CA VAL A 278 -2.23 10.20 -3.06
C VAL A 278 -2.23 9.14 -1.99
N ALA A 279 -1.04 8.84 -1.45
CA ALA A 279 -0.91 7.76 -0.48
C ALA A 279 0.16 8.01 0.58
N PRO A 280 -0.01 7.43 1.78
CA PRO A 280 1.06 7.35 2.75
C PRO A 280 2.11 6.34 2.31
N CYS A 281 3.36 6.79 2.15
CA CYS A 281 4.46 5.93 1.70
C CYS A 281 5.38 5.49 2.85
N GLN A 282 5.37 6.17 4.00
CA GLN A 282 6.19 5.79 5.16
C GLN A 282 5.63 6.30 6.50
N ILE A 283 5.65 5.46 7.53
CA ILE A 283 5.49 5.87 8.94
C ILE A 283 6.89 6.02 9.55
N ILE A 284 7.37 7.26 9.65
CA ILE A 284 8.72 7.62 10.14
C ILE A 284 8.76 7.50 11.66
N SER A 285 7.84 8.20 12.34
CA SER A 285 7.68 8.17 13.80
C SER A 285 6.25 7.76 14.13
N PRO A 286 6.03 6.83 15.09
CA PRO A 286 7.02 6.23 16.00
C PRO A 286 7.99 5.25 15.35
N ALA A 287 9.12 5.00 16.02
CA ALA A 287 10.01 3.88 15.74
C ALA A 287 9.31 2.52 16.02
N THR A 288 9.92 1.41 15.62
CA THR A 288 9.37 0.06 15.86
C THR A 288 9.31 -0.31 17.34
N VAL A 289 10.17 0.28 18.16
CA VAL A 289 10.16 0.16 19.61
C VAL A 289 10.13 1.55 20.21
N VAL A 290 9.25 1.77 21.19
CA VAL A 290 9.07 3.05 21.88
C VAL A 290 9.05 2.80 23.38
N ASP A 291 9.68 3.66 24.17
CA ASP A 291 9.61 3.59 25.63
C ASP A 291 8.24 4.04 26.15
N SER A 292 7.67 3.31 27.10
CA SER A 292 6.47 3.76 27.82
C SER A 292 6.73 5.10 28.52
N ALA A 293 5.67 5.89 28.69
CA ALA A 293 5.68 7.22 29.27
C ALA A 293 6.51 8.28 28.51
N THR A 294 7.07 7.95 27.33
CA THR A 294 7.61 8.97 26.43
C THR A 294 6.51 9.67 25.65
N THR A 295 6.76 10.92 25.26
CA THR A 295 5.90 11.64 24.33
C THR A 295 6.58 11.66 22.96
N ILE A 296 5.89 11.17 21.94
CA ILE A 296 6.38 11.17 20.56
C ILE A 296 5.66 12.26 19.75
N ILE A 297 6.30 12.72 18.69
CA ILE A 297 5.63 13.46 17.60
C ILE A 297 5.53 12.49 16.42
N PRO A 298 4.33 12.01 16.07
CA PRO A 298 4.17 11.11 14.93
C PRO A 298 4.50 11.83 13.62
N GLN A 299 5.19 11.13 12.74
CA GLN A 299 5.65 11.65 11.45
C GLN A 299 5.34 10.68 10.33
N ILE A 300 4.56 11.14 9.36
CA ILE A 300 4.12 10.35 8.21
C ILE A 300 4.63 11.01 6.94
N LYS A 301 5.24 10.23 6.06
CA LYS A 301 5.58 10.65 4.71
C LYS A 301 4.42 10.33 3.77
N ILE A 302 3.97 11.35 3.04
CA ILE A 302 2.90 11.28 2.05
C ILE A 302 3.48 11.56 0.67
N LYS A 303 2.98 10.87 -0.35
CA LYS A 303 3.32 11.11 -1.75
C LYS A 303 2.07 11.34 -2.58
N ASN A 304 2.17 12.27 -3.53
CA ASN A 304 1.25 12.37 -4.64
C ASN A 304 1.83 11.58 -5.81
N TYR A 305 1.19 10.48 -6.17
CA TYR A 305 1.53 9.62 -7.31
C TYR A 305 0.78 10.02 -8.58
N GLY A 306 -0.19 10.93 -8.47
CA GLY A 306 -0.98 11.44 -9.57
C GLY A 306 -0.31 12.58 -10.35
N ASP A 307 -1.11 13.15 -11.26
CA ASP A 307 -0.70 14.14 -12.26
C ASP A 307 -1.19 15.56 -11.95
N PHE A 308 -2.04 15.69 -10.94
CA PHE A 308 -2.60 16.95 -10.48
C PHE A 308 -1.99 17.33 -9.14
N SER A 309 -2.00 18.62 -8.83
CA SER A 309 -1.72 19.04 -7.46
C SER A 309 -2.95 18.80 -6.59
N GLU A 310 -2.76 18.16 -5.44
CA GLU A 310 -3.87 17.64 -4.64
C GLU A 310 -3.95 18.27 -3.26
N SER A 311 -5.18 18.44 -2.76
CA SER A 311 -5.45 18.88 -1.39
C SER A 311 -6.43 17.91 -0.73
N PHE A 312 -6.06 17.34 0.40
CA PHE A 312 -6.78 16.23 1.01
C PHE A 312 -6.46 16.08 2.50
N PRO A 313 -7.40 15.51 3.29
CA PRO A 313 -7.13 15.13 4.66
C PRO A 313 -6.28 13.85 4.75
N VAL A 314 -5.45 13.81 5.79
CA VAL A 314 -4.66 12.64 6.20
C VAL A 314 -5.00 12.34 7.64
N TYR A 315 -5.39 11.09 7.90
CA TYR A 315 -5.77 10.61 9.23
C TYR A 315 -4.66 9.73 9.80
N LEU A 316 -4.50 9.80 11.11
CA LEU A 316 -3.58 8.96 11.87
C LEU A 316 -4.29 8.38 13.09
N ASN A 317 -4.14 7.06 13.28
CA ASN A 317 -4.56 6.32 14.45
C ASN A 317 -3.34 5.60 15.05
N ILE A 318 -3.15 5.69 16.36
CA ILE A 318 -2.17 4.87 17.11
C ILE A 318 -2.93 4.10 18.19
N GLY A 319 -3.06 2.79 18.00
CA GLY A 319 -3.95 1.96 18.81
C GLY A 319 -5.38 2.51 18.81
N ASN A 320 -6.07 2.36 19.95
CA ASN A 320 -7.45 2.83 20.14
C ASN A 320 -7.54 4.15 20.93
N PHE A 321 -6.41 4.80 21.24
CA PHE A 321 -6.36 5.93 22.18
C PHE A 321 -5.93 7.25 21.56
N TYR A 322 -5.21 7.22 20.43
CA TYR A 322 -4.75 8.42 19.76
C TYR A 322 -5.32 8.45 18.34
N PHE A 323 -5.94 9.59 18.01
CA PHE A 323 -6.47 9.91 16.70
C PHE A 323 -6.17 11.37 16.39
N ASP A 324 -5.60 11.63 15.22
CA ASP A 324 -5.33 12.98 14.76
C ASP A 324 -5.56 13.09 13.24
N THR A 325 -5.86 14.28 12.76
CA THR A 325 -6.14 14.58 11.35
C THR A 325 -5.45 15.87 10.95
N LEU A 326 -4.79 15.85 9.78
CA LEU A 326 -4.21 17.04 9.16
C LEU A 326 -4.78 17.21 7.76
N PHE A 327 -4.97 18.46 7.33
CA PHE A 327 -5.32 18.78 5.95
C PHE A 327 -4.07 19.22 5.19
N LEU A 328 -3.68 18.47 4.16
CA LEU A 328 -2.56 18.81 3.31
C LEU A 328 -3.06 19.61 2.10
N ASN A 329 -2.43 20.77 1.85
CA ASN A 329 -2.80 21.66 0.75
C ASN A 329 -1.79 21.54 -0.39
N ASN A 330 -2.30 21.41 -1.62
CA ASN A 330 -1.59 21.61 -2.88
C ASN A 330 -0.26 20.82 -2.98
N LEU A 331 -0.28 19.52 -2.62
CA LEU A 331 0.88 18.64 -2.82
C LEU A 331 1.07 18.45 -4.33
N PRO A 332 2.19 18.93 -4.94
CA PRO A 332 2.36 18.85 -6.39
C PRO A 332 2.49 17.40 -6.88
N PRO A 333 2.24 17.14 -8.18
CA PRO A 333 2.35 15.79 -8.74
C PRO A 333 3.76 15.23 -8.58
N GLN A 334 3.85 13.93 -8.33
CA GLN A 334 5.10 13.19 -8.11
C GLN A 334 5.96 13.67 -6.93
N ARG A 335 5.43 14.54 -6.05
CA ARG A 335 6.16 15.06 -4.88
C ARG A 335 5.79 14.34 -3.59
N GLU A 336 6.72 14.41 -2.65
CA GLU A 336 6.60 13.86 -1.30
C GLU A 336 6.66 14.99 -0.27
N THR A 337 5.98 14.80 0.86
CA THR A 337 6.10 15.68 2.03
C THR A 337 6.03 14.87 3.32
N ILE A 338 6.49 15.46 4.42
CA ILE A 338 6.42 14.88 5.77
C ILE A 338 5.42 15.70 6.57
N LEU A 339 4.43 15.02 7.15
CA LEU A 339 3.47 15.59 8.08
C LEU A 339 3.91 15.32 9.52
N ASN A 340 3.83 16.35 10.36
CA ASN A 340 4.04 16.26 11.80
C ASN A 340 2.68 16.40 12.49
N PHE A 341 2.25 15.34 13.18
CA PHE A 341 1.00 15.33 13.93
C PHE A 341 1.20 15.87 15.35
N SER A 342 0.09 16.09 16.06
CA SER A 342 0.10 16.53 17.46
C SER A 342 0.84 15.52 18.34
N SER A 343 1.42 15.99 19.44
CA SER A 343 2.17 15.10 20.36
C SER A 343 1.30 13.96 20.89
N CYS A 344 1.87 12.76 20.95
CA CYS A 344 1.22 11.54 21.40
C CYS A 344 1.95 10.99 22.64
N PRO A 345 1.36 11.07 23.83
CA PRO A 345 1.95 10.45 25.02
C PRO A 345 1.73 8.93 25.02
N MET A 346 2.81 8.17 25.23
CA MET A 346 2.83 6.71 25.13
C MET A 346 2.53 6.05 26.48
N HIS A 347 1.28 6.09 26.92
CA HIS A 347 0.85 5.51 28.21
C HIS A 347 0.44 4.03 28.16
N PHE A 348 0.73 3.35 27.04
CA PHE A 348 0.38 1.96 26.82
C PHE A 348 1.61 1.08 26.89
N ARG A 349 1.42 -0.22 27.09
CA ARG A 349 2.46 -1.24 26.94
C ARG A 349 2.03 -2.24 25.87
N ASP A 350 3.00 -2.99 25.38
CA ASP A 350 2.86 -4.04 24.37
C ASP A 350 2.68 -3.53 22.94
N SER A 351 2.22 -4.43 22.07
CA SER A 351 2.12 -4.19 20.63
C SER A 351 0.96 -3.26 20.29
N LEU A 352 1.24 -2.21 19.53
CA LEU A 352 0.23 -1.31 18.98
C LEU A 352 0.31 -1.28 17.45
N LEU A 353 -0.81 -0.94 16.83
CA LEU A 353 -0.88 -0.68 15.39
C LEU A 353 -0.96 0.82 15.14
N VAL A 354 -0.09 1.32 14.29
CA VAL A 354 -0.16 2.66 13.71
C VAL A 354 -0.82 2.52 12.35
N ILE A 355 -1.92 3.22 12.12
CA ILE A 355 -2.65 3.23 10.86
C ILE A 355 -2.71 4.67 10.39
N THR A 356 -2.25 4.93 9.17
CA THR A 356 -2.44 6.22 8.51
C THR A 356 -3.17 6.02 7.20
N ARG A 357 -4.04 6.97 6.86
CA ARG A 357 -4.81 6.93 5.62
C ARG A 357 -4.94 8.32 4.99
N THR A 358 -4.82 8.39 3.68
CA THR A 358 -5.25 9.53 2.87
C THR A 358 -6.75 9.41 2.58
N ALA A 359 -7.43 10.53 2.34
CA ALA A 359 -8.80 10.50 1.81
C ALA A 359 -9.01 11.59 0.77
N LEU A 360 -8.47 11.37 -0.42
CA LEU A 360 -8.77 12.16 -1.60
C LEU A 360 -10.06 11.61 -2.24
N THR A 361 -11.08 12.46 -2.39
CA THR A 361 -12.42 12.02 -2.86
C THR A 361 -12.40 11.48 -4.28
N THR A 362 -11.54 12.03 -5.13
CA THR A 362 -11.35 11.65 -6.54
C THR A 362 -10.26 10.61 -6.74
N ASP A 363 -9.70 10.04 -5.66
CA ASP A 363 -8.60 9.08 -5.78
C ASP A 363 -9.04 7.84 -6.58
N GLN A 364 -8.33 7.59 -7.69
CA GLN A 364 -8.58 6.46 -8.57
C GLN A 364 -7.83 5.19 -8.15
N TYR A 365 -6.85 5.27 -7.24
CA TYR A 365 -6.05 4.12 -6.81
C TYR A 365 -6.13 3.84 -5.30
N ARG A 366 -7.36 3.85 -4.77
CA ARG A 366 -7.72 3.67 -3.34
C ARG A 366 -7.11 2.48 -2.59
N GLN A 367 -6.51 1.52 -3.29
CA GLN A 367 -5.84 0.37 -2.69
C GLN A 367 -4.57 0.76 -1.93
N ASN A 368 -3.94 1.89 -2.27
CA ASN A 368 -2.73 2.39 -1.60
C ASN A 368 -3.03 3.45 -0.52
N ASP A 369 -4.29 3.85 -0.31
CA ASP A 369 -4.68 4.93 0.61
C ASP A 369 -4.31 4.67 2.07
N THR A 370 -4.01 3.43 2.47
CA THR A 370 -3.77 3.05 3.86
C THR A 370 -2.42 2.38 4.06
N LEU A 371 -1.64 2.89 5.01
CA LEU A 371 -0.39 2.28 5.48
C LEU A 371 -0.49 1.90 6.96
N LYS A 372 0.03 0.72 7.30
CA LYS A 372 0.02 0.17 8.66
C LYS A 372 1.43 -0.16 9.13
N LYS A 373 1.74 0.14 10.40
CA LYS A 373 3.01 -0.24 11.05
C LYS A 373 2.73 -0.76 12.45
N LYS A 374 3.23 -1.96 12.76
CA LYS A 374 3.23 -2.49 14.13
C LYS A 374 4.40 -1.90 14.90
N ILE A 375 4.14 -1.44 16.12
CA ILE A 375 5.16 -0.98 17.06
C ILE A 375 5.04 -1.74 18.38
N PHE A 376 6.09 -1.71 19.19
CA PHE A 376 6.10 -2.29 20.53
C PHE A 376 6.44 -1.21 21.56
N VAL A 377 5.54 -0.98 22.51
CA VAL A 377 5.79 -0.06 23.62
C VAL A 377 6.42 -0.85 24.77
N ARG A 378 7.70 -0.62 24.98
CA ARG A 378 8.50 -1.34 25.98
C ARG A 378 8.38 -0.68 27.35
N VAL A 379 8.31 -1.53 28.36
CA VAL A 379 8.38 -1.22 29.77
C VAL A 379 9.58 -1.98 30.32
N LYS A 380 10.50 -1.25 30.95
CA LYS A 380 11.59 -1.81 31.74
C LYS A 380 11.22 -1.69 33.20
N ASP A 381 11.19 -2.80 33.91
CA ASP A 381 10.83 -2.84 35.33
C ASP A 381 11.45 -4.11 35.91
N ILE A 382 12.50 -3.96 36.72
CA ILE A 382 13.01 -5.03 37.57
C ILE A 382 12.59 -4.74 38.99
N GLY A 383 12.45 -5.78 39.81
CA GLY A 383 12.13 -5.58 41.22
C GLY A 383 12.64 -6.72 42.08
N ILE A 384 12.81 -6.43 43.37
CA ILE A 384 13.19 -7.43 44.37
C ILE A 384 11.91 -8.15 44.81
N ASP A 385 11.71 -9.37 44.33
CA ASP A 385 10.61 -10.24 44.73
C ASP A 385 10.77 -10.65 46.20
N THR A 386 11.96 -11.10 46.60
CA THR A 386 12.21 -11.52 48.00
C THR A 386 13.65 -11.21 48.43
N LEU A 387 13.81 -10.72 49.66
CA LEU A 387 15.10 -10.63 50.35
C LEU A 387 15.16 -11.72 51.43
N ILE A 388 16.07 -12.68 51.24
CA ILE A 388 16.26 -13.88 52.06
C ILE A 388 17.39 -13.61 53.04
N VAL A 389 17.01 -13.27 54.27
CA VAL A 389 17.90 -13.05 55.41
C VAL A 389 17.26 -13.77 56.60
N PRO A 390 17.99 -14.63 57.33
CA PRO A 390 17.45 -15.27 58.53
C PRO A 390 17.16 -14.22 59.60
N GLU A 391 16.20 -14.50 60.48
CA GLU A 391 15.88 -13.58 61.59
C GLU A 391 16.99 -13.59 62.65
N THR A 392 17.65 -14.74 62.84
CA THR A 392 18.72 -14.93 63.82
C THR A 392 19.89 -15.71 63.23
N VAL A 393 21.11 -15.44 63.72
CA VAL A 393 22.34 -16.17 63.38
C VAL A 393 23.27 -16.21 64.61
N HIS A 394 24.07 -17.26 64.78
CA HIS A 394 25.03 -17.31 65.89
C HIS A 394 26.31 -16.51 65.56
N LEU A 395 26.89 -15.89 66.58
CA LEU A 395 28.14 -15.15 66.48
C LEU A 395 29.25 -16.01 65.85
N GLY A 396 29.93 -15.47 64.83
CA GLY A 396 31.01 -16.16 64.12
C GLY A 396 30.57 -17.12 63.01
N GLU A 397 29.27 -17.38 62.84
CA GLU A 397 28.77 -18.14 61.69
C GLU A 397 28.94 -17.38 60.38
N THR A 398 29.15 -18.10 59.29
CA THR A 398 29.21 -17.54 57.94
C THR A 398 27.84 -17.62 57.28
N LEU A 399 27.36 -16.50 56.75
CA LEU A 399 26.05 -16.36 56.12
C LEU A 399 26.19 -15.70 54.74
N THR A 400 25.31 -16.04 53.82
CA THR A 400 25.10 -15.32 52.55
C THR A 400 23.68 -14.79 52.49
N PHE A 401 23.48 -13.59 51.97
CA PHE A 401 22.15 -13.00 51.79
C PHE A 401 21.63 -13.35 50.39
N GLY A 402 20.43 -13.93 50.31
CA GLY A 402 19.79 -14.26 49.05
C GLY A 402 18.86 -13.14 48.58
N VAL A 403 18.89 -12.79 47.30
CA VAL A 403 18.00 -11.79 46.69
C VAL A 403 17.34 -12.42 45.48
N LYS A 404 16.03 -12.61 45.55
CA LYS A 404 15.21 -13.08 44.43
C LYS A 404 14.72 -11.87 43.66
N ILE A 405 15.11 -11.77 42.39
CA ILE A 405 14.89 -10.63 41.51
C ILE A 405 13.98 -11.08 40.36
N LYS A 406 13.04 -10.24 39.96
CA LYS A 406 12.12 -10.51 38.85
C LYS A 406 12.10 -9.36 37.86
N ASN A 407 11.98 -9.65 36.57
CA ASN A 407 11.63 -8.66 35.56
C ASN A 407 10.10 -8.56 35.42
N TYR A 408 9.52 -7.49 35.95
CA TYR A 408 8.10 -7.15 35.85
C TYR A 408 7.74 -6.43 34.54
N GLY A 409 8.76 -5.99 33.79
CA GLY A 409 8.61 -5.36 32.47
C GLY A 409 8.14 -6.34 31.39
N ASN A 410 7.86 -5.78 30.20
CA ASN A 410 7.48 -6.55 29.02
C ASN A 410 8.63 -6.67 27.99
N SER A 411 9.81 -6.18 28.33
CA SER A 411 11.02 -6.30 27.53
C SER A 411 12.18 -6.87 28.35
N SER A 412 13.18 -7.42 27.67
CA SER A 412 14.45 -7.81 28.30
C SER A 412 15.03 -6.61 29.05
N SER A 413 15.44 -6.82 30.30
CA SER A 413 15.91 -5.75 31.19
C SER A 413 17.19 -5.08 30.66
N GLY A 414 18.03 -5.82 29.92
CA GLY A 414 19.44 -5.48 29.77
C GLY A 414 20.20 -5.71 31.07
N SER A 415 21.47 -5.31 31.15
CA SER A 415 22.27 -5.46 32.38
C SER A 415 21.82 -4.48 33.46
N PHE A 416 21.81 -4.93 34.71
CA PHE A 416 21.43 -4.12 35.87
C PHE A 416 22.33 -4.45 37.07
N THR A 417 22.31 -3.61 38.10
CA THR A 417 23.19 -3.75 39.27
C THR A 417 22.38 -3.98 40.53
N LEU A 418 22.74 -5.01 41.29
CA LEU A 418 22.31 -5.23 42.66
C LEU A 418 23.37 -4.68 43.61
N ARG A 419 22.96 -3.87 44.58
CA ARG A 419 23.79 -3.49 45.73
C ARG A 419 23.17 -3.99 47.02
N ILE A 420 23.99 -4.58 47.87
CA ILE A 420 23.60 -5.04 49.20
C ILE A 420 24.36 -4.19 50.21
N TYR A 421 23.61 -3.61 51.14
CA TYR A 421 24.12 -2.79 52.23
C TYR A 421 23.91 -3.52 53.56
N LEU A 422 24.94 -3.47 54.41
CA LEU A 422 24.88 -3.92 55.80
C LEU A 422 25.10 -2.69 56.69
N ASP A 423 24.12 -2.37 57.53
CA ASP A 423 24.11 -1.17 58.39
C ASP A 423 24.43 0.13 57.63
N SER A 424 23.83 0.27 56.45
CA SER A 424 24.02 1.40 55.51
C SER A 424 25.39 1.45 54.82
N LEU A 425 26.31 0.54 55.11
CA LEU A 425 27.57 0.41 54.40
C LEU A 425 27.43 -0.55 53.22
N LEU A 426 27.97 -0.18 52.05
CA LEU A 426 27.98 -1.07 50.89
C LEU A 426 28.78 -2.32 51.23
N PHE A 427 28.08 -3.46 51.29
CA PHE A 427 28.67 -4.75 51.61
C PHE A 427 29.04 -5.50 50.33
N ASP A 428 28.15 -5.53 49.34
CA ASP A 428 28.36 -6.24 48.08
C ASP A 428 27.71 -5.53 46.89
N GLN A 429 28.27 -5.74 45.70
CA GLN A 429 27.76 -5.21 44.45
C GLN A 429 27.93 -6.25 43.33
N LEU A 430 26.82 -6.63 42.71
CA LEU A 430 26.81 -7.57 41.59
C LEU A 430 26.17 -6.93 40.36
N THR A 431 26.85 -7.05 39.21
CA THR A 431 26.27 -6.71 37.91
C THR A 431 25.69 -7.97 37.30
N LEU A 432 24.40 -7.95 37.00
CA LEU A 432 23.65 -9.08 36.49
C LEU A 432 23.38 -8.90 35.00
N SER A 433 23.37 -10.02 34.28
CA SER A 433 22.96 -10.06 32.88
C SER A 433 21.45 -9.79 32.75
N SER A 434 20.98 -9.70 31.50
CA SER A 434 19.55 -9.49 31.25
C SER A 434 18.68 -10.62 31.80
N LEU A 435 17.49 -10.25 32.27
CA LEU A 435 16.35 -11.13 32.48
C LEU A 435 15.32 -10.91 31.38
N LEU A 436 14.74 -11.98 30.86
CA LEU A 436 13.57 -11.94 29.97
C LEU A 436 12.33 -11.48 30.75
N PRO A 437 11.26 -11.03 30.05
CA PRO A 437 10.00 -10.67 30.71
C PRO A 437 9.48 -11.81 31.59
N GLN A 438 9.04 -11.48 32.81
CA GLN A 438 8.56 -12.43 33.83
C GLN A 438 9.60 -13.43 34.37
N GLU A 439 10.84 -13.38 33.90
CA GLU A 439 11.91 -14.23 34.41
C GLU A 439 12.34 -13.81 35.81
N GLU A 440 12.76 -14.80 36.61
CA GLU A 440 13.23 -14.63 37.98
C GLU A 440 14.63 -15.23 38.12
N THR A 441 15.45 -14.61 38.96
CA THR A 441 16.77 -15.14 39.34
C THR A 441 17.01 -15.01 40.83
N LEU A 442 17.77 -15.94 41.41
CA LEU A 442 18.23 -15.88 42.78
C LEU A 442 19.73 -15.59 42.80
N VAL A 443 20.10 -14.51 43.47
CA VAL A 443 21.50 -14.06 43.60
C VAL A 443 21.88 -14.11 45.07
N THR A 444 23.07 -14.63 45.35
CA THR A 444 23.62 -14.67 46.71
C THR A 444 24.77 -13.68 46.84
N SER A 445 24.84 -13.00 47.99
CA SER A 445 25.98 -12.15 48.33
C SER A 445 27.26 -12.96 48.56
N SER A 446 28.37 -12.24 48.60
CA SER A 446 29.62 -12.66 49.25
C SER A 446 29.36 -13.13 50.69
N PRO A 447 30.13 -14.11 51.19
CA PRO A 447 29.97 -14.61 52.55
C PRO A 447 30.29 -13.52 53.59
N TRP A 448 29.44 -13.40 54.60
CA TRP A 448 29.59 -12.50 55.73
C TRP A 448 29.74 -13.31 57.02
N ILE A 449 30.68 -12.92 57.89
CA ILE A 449 30.87 -13.55 59.21
C ILE A 449 30.14 -12.74 60.26
N ALA A 450 29.21 -13.41 60.97
CA ALA A 450 28.33 -12.78 61.95
C ALA A 450 29.10 -12.03 63.05
N GLN A 451 28.88 -10.70 63.09
CA GLN A 451 29.42 -9.81 64.13
C GLN A 451 28.38 -9.54 65.23
N PRO A 452 28.78 -9.11 66.43
CA PRO A 452 27.82 -8.82 67.50
C PRO A 452 26.83 -7.72 67.12
N ASN A 453 25.66 -7.75 67.77
CA ASN A 453 24.52 -6.82 67.65
C ASN A 453 23.49 -7.21 66.57
N SER A 454 22.45 -6.38 66.44
CA SER A 454 21.48 -6.46 65.35
C SER A 454 22.01 -5.71 64.13
N HIS A 455 21.87 -6.31 62.96
CA HIS A 455 22.24 -5.71 61.69
C HIS A 455 21.00 -5.49 60.82
N THR A 456 21.11 -4.49 59.95
CA THR A 456 20.11 -4.22 58.91
C THR A 456 20.69 -4.54 57.55
N VAL A 457 20.01 -5.41 56.80
CA VAL A 457 20.39 -5.80 55.44
C VAL A 457 19.42 -5.12 54.47
N THR A 458 19.94 -4.29 53.57
CA THR A 458 19.16 -3.60 52.54
C THR A 458 19.67 -4.01 51.16
N ALA A 459 18.80 -4.49 50.29
CA ALA A 459 19.11 -4.74 48.89
C ALA A 459 18.46 -3.67 48.01
N ILE A 460 19.21 -3.13 47.05
CA ILE A 460 18.76 -2.09 46.10
C ILE A 460 19.16 -2.50 44.68
N LEU A 461 18.20 -2.44 43.76
CA LEU A 461 18.40 -2.63 42.32
C LEU A 461 18.54 -1.30 41.60
N TYR A 462 19.40 -1.28 40.58
CA TYR A 462 19.61 -0.15 39.69
C TYR A 462 19.46 -0.61 38.25
N LEU A 463 18.38 -0.16 37.60
CA LEU A 463 18.14 -0.30 36.17
C LEU A 463 17.85 1.08 35.56
N SER A 464 18.54 1.39 34.45
CA SER A 464 18.28 2.63 33.71
C SER A 464 16.92 2.58 33.01
N GLY A 465 16.09 3.59 33.26
CA GLY A 465 14.73 3.66 32.72
C GLY A 465 13.75 2.70 33.40
N ASP A 466 14.04 2.27 34.63
CA ASP A 466 13.11 1.47 35.42
C ASP A 466 11.81 2.24 35.70
N MET A 467 10.69 1.62 35.35
CA MET A 467 9.37 2.25 35.38
C MET A 467 8.76 2.27 36.78
N ASN A 468 9.20 1.41 37.70
CA ASN A 468 8.61 1.29 39.02
C ASN A 468 9.68 1.25 40.12
N PRO A 469 10.29 2.40 40.45
CA PRO A 469 11.38 2.45 41.44
C PRO A 469 11.01 1.94 42.85
N ASN A 470 9.72 1.82 43.17
CA ASN A 470 9.27 1.39 44.49
C ASN A 470 9.50 -0.10 44.77
N ASN A 471 9.62 -0.94 43.75
CA ASN A 471 9.91 -2.38 43.93
C ASN A 471 11.42 -2.69 43.92
N ASN A 472 12.27 -1.67 43.77
CA ASN A 472 13.72 -1.85 43.64
C ASN A 472 14.46 -1.98 44.98
N GLN A 473 13.77 -1.83 46.11
CA GLN A 473 14.39 -1.89 47.44
C GLN A 473 13.63 -2.82 48.39
N LYS A 474 14.38 -3.66 49.11
CA LYS A 474 13.87 -4.40 50.27
C LYS A 474 14.87 -4.37 51.41
N GLN A 475 14.35 -4.45 52.64
CA GLN A 475 15.13 -4.41 53.87
C GLN A 475 14.67 -5.51 54.84
N LYS A 476 15.63 -6.09 55.56
CA LYS A 476 15.41 -7.11 56.61
C LYS A 476 16.33 -6.82 57.80
N TYR A 477 15.89 -7.28 58.97
CA TYR A 477 16.67 -7.23 60.20
C TYR A 477 17.23 -8.61 60.53
N LEU A 478 18.47 -8.64 61.04
CA LEU A 478 19.18 -9.84 61.45
C LEU A 478 19.68 -9.66 62.87
N LEU A 479 19.32 -10.56 63.78
CA LEU A 479 19.82 -10.56 65.16
C LEU A 479 20.95 -11.58 65.33
N VAL A 480 22.14 -11.13 65.73
CA VAL A 480 23.23 -12.04 66.08
C VAL A 480 23.11 -12.46 67.54
N VAL A 481 22.83 -13.75 67.75
CA VAL A 481 22.78 -14.38 69.07
C VAL A 481 24.15 -14.94 69.46
N GLY A 482 24.35 -15.22 70.74
CA GLY A 482 25.65 -15.74 71.22
C GLY A 482 26.07 -17.05 70.55
N ILE A 483 27.33 -17.43 70.72
CA ILE A 483 27.91 -18.69 70.21
C ILE A 483 27.04 -19.91 70.53
N LYS A 484 27.06 -20.93 69.66
CA LYS A 484 26.23 -22.14 69.80
C LYS A 484 26.48 -22.83 71.14
N GLU A 485 25.45 -23.45 71.72
CA GLU A 485 25.59 -24.16 73.00
C GLU A 485 26.58 -25.33 72.94
N GLU A 486 26.72 -25.97 71.78
CA GLU A 486 27.71 -27.02 71.53
C GLU A 486 29.15 -26.48 71.57
N GLU A 487 29.39 -25.31 70.97
CA GLU A 487 30.69 -24.62 71.05
C GLU A 487 30.96 -24.10 72.46
N LYS A 488 29.94 -23.61 73.16
CA LYS A 488 30.06 -23.26 74.59
C LYS A 488 30.45 -24.47 75.43
N LYS A 489 29.89 -25.66 75.16
CA LYS A 489 30.26 -26.91 75.84
C LYS A 489 31.70 -27.31 75.49
N ALA A 490 32.11 -27.25 74.22
CA ALA A 490 33.47 -27.54 73.79
C ALA A 490 34.52 -26.60 74.42
N ILE A 491 34.24 -25.29 74.49
CA ILE A 491 35.11 -24.32 75.18
C ILE A 491 35.21 -24.63 76.68
N LYS A 492 34.11 -25.03 77.32
CA LYS A 492 34.10 -25.46 78.74
C LYS A 492 34.88 -26.77 78.97
N GLU A 493 34.90 -27.68 78.00
CA GLU A 493 35.66 -28.94 78.10
C GLU A 493 37.16 -28.76 77.81
N ILE A 494 37.51 -27.90 76.84
CA ILE A 494 38.91 -27.62 76.46
C ILE A 494 39.64 -26.80 77.55
N PHE A 495 38.92 -25.93 78.27
CA PHE A 495 39.53 -25.06 79.26
C PHE A 495 38.97 -25.30 80.66
N LYS A 496 39.84 -25.74 81.56
CA LYS A 496 39.57 -25.66 83.01
C LYS A 496 39.68 -24.18 83.40
N ILE A 497 38.57 -23.60 83.86
CA ILE A 497 38.49 -22.19 84.27
C ILE A 497 39.11 -22.07 85.66
N TYR A 498 40.03 -21.13 85.85
CA TYR A 498 40.64 -20.84 87.15
C TYR A 498 40.49 -19.36 87.52
N GLU A 499 40.24 -19.08 88.80
CA GLU A 499 40.44 -17.75 89.38
C GLU A 499 41.95 -17.41 89.46
N PRO A 500 42.33 -16.12 89.61
CA PRO A 500 43.72 -15.73 89.87
C PRO A 500 44.34 -16.44 91.09
N THR A 501 43.50 -16.88 92.03
CA THR A 501 43.85 -17.66 93.22
C THR A 501 44.18 -19.13 92.91
N GLY A 502 44.03 -19.60 91.67
CA GLY A 502 44.26 -20.99 91.27
C GLY A 502 43.08 -21.93 91.54
N ARG A 503 41.93 -21.41 92.00
CA ARG A 503 40.72 -22.21 92.25
C ARG A 503 39.99 -22.53 90.94
N ARG A 504 39.70 -23.81 90.70
CA ARG A 504 38.93 -24.27 89.52
C ARG A 504 37.45 -23.87 89.66
N LEU A 505 36.88 -23.32 88.59
CA LEU A 505 35.48 -22.92 88.49
C LEU A 505 34.72 -23.84 87.53
N ASN A 506 33.44 -24.07 87.84
CA ASN A 506 32.51 -24.84 87.01
C ASN A 506 31.73 -23.97 86.01
N SER A 507 31.78 -22.64 86.16
CA SER A 507 31.18 -21.65 85.27
C SER A 507 31.80 -20.26 85.48
N PHE A 508 31.69 -19.37 84.50
CA PHE A 508 31.99 -17.94 84.67
C PHE A 508 30.88 -17.30 85.51
N LYS A 509 31.23 -16.76 86.68
CA LYS A 509 30.21 -16.29 87.64
C LYS A 509 29.89 -14.80 87.53
N LYS A 510 30.82 -13.95 87.07
CA LYS A 510 30.66 -12.48 86.90
C LYS A 510 31.65 -11.89 85.85
N LYS A 511 31.46 -10.63 85.44
CA LYS A 511 32.47 -9.85 84.68
C LYS A 511 33.81 -9.85 85.42
N GLY A 512 34.93 -10.04 84.74
CA GLY A 512 36.23 -10.15 85.40
C GLY A 512 37.33 -10.81 84.57
N ILE A 513 38.52 -10.92 85.18
CA ILE A 513 39.72 -11.53 84.59
C ILE A 513 39.77 -13.02 84.97
N TYR A 514 39.87 -13.89 83.97
CA TYR A 514 39.97 -15.33 84.12
C TYR A 514 41.23 -15.87 83.44
N PHE A 515 41.72 -17.01 83.91
CA PHE A 515 42.80 -17.74 83.26
C PHE A 515 42.26 -19.05 82.70
N LEU A 516 42.39 -19.22 81.39
CA LEU A 516 42.09 -20.47 80.72
C LEU A 516 43.36 -21.31 80.63
N LYS A 517 43.31 -22.55 81.12
CA LYS A 517 44.43 -23.50 81.06
C LYS A 517 44.10 -24.64 80.08
N ASN A 518 44.96 -24.85 79.08
CA ASN A 518 45.02 -26.13 78.35
C ASN A 518 46.27 -26.91 78.78
N ASN A 519 46.50 -28.13 78.24
CA ASN A 519 47.64 -28.98 78.63
C ASN A 519 49.04 -28.39 78.38
N LYS A 520 49.17 -27.22 77.73
CA LYS A 520 50.45 -26.60 77.36
C LYS A 520 50.61 -25.12 77.73
N SER A 521 49.55 -24.36 78.03
CA SER A 521 49.69 -22.93 78.41
C SER A 521 48.49 -22.34 79.17
N PHE A 522 48.74 -21.17 79.79
CA PHE A 522 47.72 -20.30 80.39
C PHE A 522 47.45 -19.10 79.48
N LYS A 523 46.18 -18.82 79.19
CA LYS A 523 45.75 -17.62 78.45
C LYS A 523 44.84 -16.77 79.33
N LYS A 524 45.21 -15.51 79.55
CA LYS A 524 44.38 -14.52 80.26
C LYS A 524 43.22 -14.10 79.36
N ILE A 525 42.00 -14.12 79.90
CA ILE A 525 40.79 -13.69 79.21
C ILE A 525 40.03 -12.72 80.12
N VAL A 526 39.49 -11.67 79.52
CA VAL A 526 38.65 -10.68 80.21
C VAL A 526 37.24 -10.83 79.67
N ILE A 527 36.29 -11.15 80.55
CA ILE A 527 34.86 -11.20 80.20
C ILE A 527 34.25 -9.87 80.61
N TYR A 528 33.80 -9.11 79.61
CA TYR A 528 33.25 -7.76 79.72
C TYR A 528 31.77 -7.73 80.11
#